data_AF-J0CS79-F1
#
_entry.id   AF-J0CS79-F1
#
_cell.length_a   1.000
_cell.length_b   1.000
_cell.length_c   1.000
_cell.angle_alpha   90.00
_cell.angle_beta   90.00
_cell.angle_gamma   90.00
#
_symmetry.space_group_name_H-M   'P 1'
#
loop_
_entity.id
_entity.type
_entity.pdbx_description
1 polymer ?
#
loop_
_entity_poly.entity_id
_entity_poly.type
_entity_poly.pdbx_seq_one_letter_code
_entity_poly.pdbx_strand_id
1 'polypeptide(L)'
;HELPVEPTADTLSLYAAYESHHIAASSVRTYLSGICHSLEPFYPNVRANRNSDLVRNTVTGCVKMSSHTVNRKAPLSSADLARMLEKYGRSHSHDDALFLAILFVGFSALMRLGELVWPDSEALCEYRKCISFSSLAWRSAADPDGDGVEQLSFTLPGHKGNRFFDGQTVVVTARSDAANALPVMRSYLKLRQSNPATRLHPALFVRADGSVPRRTWFINYLKANFANDIRGHSIRSGGATDLAIRGVPDNVIQ
;
A
#
# COMPACT_ATOMS: atom_id res chain seq x y z
N HIS A 1 -38.44 -17.07 1.02
CA HIS A 1 -37.89 -17.47 2.32
C HIS A 1 -38.62 -16.89 3.53
N GLU A 2 -39.68 -16.07 3.40
CA GLU A 2 -40.49 -15.58 4.55
C GLU A 2 -39.67 -15.02 5.73
N LEU A 3 -38.48 -14.48 5.44
CA LEU A 3 -37.60 -13.96 6.48
C LEU A 3 -38.09 -12.57 6.91
N PRO A 4 -37.95 -12.22 8.20
CA PRO A 4 -38.22 -10.87 8.67
C PRO A 4 -37.42 -9.84 7.89
N VAL A 5 -38.05 -8.70 7.58
CA VAL A 5 -37.36 -7.55 6.94
C VAL A 5 -36.36 -6.92 7.92
N GLU A 6 -36.68 -6.93 9.22
CA GLU A 6 -35.74 -6.53 10.26
C GLU A 6 -34.62 -7.57 10.43
N PRO A 7 -33.34 -7.17 10.43
CA PRO A 7 -32.23 -8.10 10.64
C PRO A 7 -32.27 -8.70 12.06
N THR A 8 -32.46 -10.01 12.16
CA THR A 8 -32.44 -10.77 13.42
C THR A 8 -31.11 -11.50 13.56
N ALA A 9 -30.85 -12.06 14.74
CA ALA A 9 -29.70 -12.95 14.94
C ALA A 9 -29.69 -14.11 13.94
N ASP A 10 -30.86 -14.68 13.62
CA ASP A 10 -31.00 -15.80 12.68
C ASP A 10 -30.69 -15.38 11.25
N THR A 11 -31.23 -14.26 10.76
CA THR A 11 -30.99 -13.82 9.38
C THR A 11 -29.53 -13.41 9.17
N LEU A 12 -28.91 -12.78 10.16
CA LEU A 12 -27.48 -12.44 10.14
C LEU A 12 -26.59 -13.70 10.22
N SER A 13 -26.99 -14.71 11.00
CA SER A 13 -26.30 -16.00 11.10
C SER A 13 -26.38 -16.78 9.78
N LEU A 14 -27.57 -16.85 9.17
CA LEU A 14 -27.79 -17.47 7.86
C LEU A 14 -26.96 -16.78 6.77
N TYR A 15 -26.97 -15.44 6.75
CA TYR A 15 -26.11 -14.67 5.86
C TYR A 15 -24.63 -15.02 6.07
N ALA A 16 -24.18 -15.09 7.32
CA ALA A 16 -22.78 -15.40 7.63
C ALA A 16 -22.38 -16.80 7.16
N ALA A 17 -23.24 -17.80 7.37
CA ALA A 17 -23.03 -19.16 6.92
C ALA A 17 -22.98 -19.24 5.39
N TYR A 18 -23.97 -18.64 4.72
CA TYR A 18 -24.07 -18.62 3.26
C TYR A 18 -22.86 -17.94 2.61
N GLU A 19 -22.53 -16.71 3.03
CA GLU A 19 -21.42 -15.96 2.44
C GLU A 19 -20.06 -16.60 2.72
N SER A 20 -19.90 -17.33 3.83
CA SER A 20 -18.66 -18.05 4.13
C SER A 20 -18.37 -19.19 3.14
N HIS A 21 -19.35 -19.62 2.32
CA HIS A 21 -19.10 -20.53 1.20
C HIS A 21 -18.53 -19.82 -0.03
N HIS A 22 -18.70 -18.51 -0.15
CA HIS A 22 -18.32 -17.74 -1.34
C HIS A 22 -17.10 -16.85 -1.11
N ILE A 23 -16.89 -16.38 0.12
CA ILE A 23 -15.77 -15.52 0.50
C ILE A 23 -15.12 -16.00 1.80
N ALA A 24 -13.92 -15.50 2.10
CA ALA A 24 -13.24 -15.83 3.34
C ALA A 24 -14.09 -15.42 4.57
N ALA A 25 -14.24 -16.32 5.54
CA ALA A 25 -15.02 -16.08 6.75
C ALA A 25 -14.55 -14.83 7.54
N SER A 26 -13.25 -14.48 7.46
CA SER A 26 -12.73 -13.23 7.99
C SER A 26 -13.30 -11.98 7.31
N SER A 27 -13.57 -12.05 6.00
CA SER A 27 -14.20 -10.98 5.23
C SER A 27 -15.68 -10.86 5.55
N VAL A 28 -16.39 -11.99 5.73
CA VAL A 28 -17.79 -12.02 6.19
C VAL A 28 -17.96 -11.25 7.49
N ARG A 29 -17.05 -11.43 8.45
CA ARG A 29 -17.06 -10.68 9.72
C ARG A 29 -16.95 -9.16 9.51
N THR A 30 -16.13 -8.73 8.57
CA THR A 30 -15.97 -7.30 8.23
C THR A 30 -17.23 -6.77 7.54
N TYR A 31 -17.81 -7.54 6.62
CA TYR A 31 -19.04 -7.17 5.93
C TYR A 31 -20.22 -7.07 6.87
N LEU A 32 -20.37 -8.00 7.83
CA LEU A 32 -21.38 -7.89 8.88
C LEU A 32 -21.26 -6.59 9.67
N SER A 33 -20.04 -6.16 10.03
CA SER A 33 -19.84 -4.88 10.71
C SER A 33 -20.29 -3.70 9.83
N GLY A 34 -19.99 -3.71 8.54
CA GLY A 34 -20.41 -2.68 7.58
C GLY A 34 -21.93 -2.65 7.38
N ILE A 35 -22.55 -3.83 7.18
CA ILE A 35 -24.00 -3.99 7.05
C ILE A 35 -24.70 -3.45 8.29
N CYS A 36 -24.24 -3.83 9.49
CA CYS A 36 -24.82 -3.34 10.73
C CYS A 36 -24.70 -1.83 10.86
N HIS A 37 -23.55 -1.25 10.51
CA HIS A 37 -23.36 0.20 10.54
C HIS A 37 -24.32 0.94 9.60
N SER A 38 -24.55 0.41 8.39
CA SER A 38 -25.48 1.01 7.43
C SER A 38 -26.95 0.83 7.82
N LEU A 39 -27.29 -0.26 8.52
CA LEU A 39 -28.66 -0.58 8.92
C LEU A 39 -29.07 -0.01 10.28
N GLU A 40 -28.11 0.36 11.13
CA GLU A 40 -28.34 0.89 12.49
C GLU A 40 -29.31 2.09 12.54
N PRO A 41 -29.33 3.03 11.58
CA PRO A 41 -30.32 4.12 11.57
C PRO A 41 -31.77 3.67 11.38
N PHE A 42 -31.99 2.50 10.74
CA PHE A 42 -33.32 1.98 10.43
C PHE A 42 -33.74 0.84 11.36
N TYR A 43 -32.78 0.10 11.88
CA TYR A 43 -32.97 -1.07 12.74
C TYR A 43 -32.05 -0.97 13.96
N PRO A 44 -32.48 -0.28 15.04
CA PRO A 44 -31.62 0.01 16.20
C PRO A 44 -31.02 -1.24 16.87
N ASN A 45 -31.72 -2.37 16.78
CA ASN A 45 -31.31 -3.63 17.39
C ASN A 45 -30.29 -4.41 16.57
N VAL A 46 -29.97 -4.00 15.33
CA VAL A 46 -29.10 -4.77 14.41
C VAL A 46 -27.73 -5.03 15.02
N ARG A 47 -27.17 -4.07 15.77
CA ARG A 47 -25.88 -4.21 16.43
C ARG A 47 -25.94 -5.22 17.58
N ALA A 48 -27.02 -5.22 18.37
CA ALA A 48 -27.25 -6.21 19.41
C ALA A 48 -27.42 -7.61 18.81
N ASN A 49 -28.21 -7.73 17.74
CA ASN A 49 -28.45 -8.98 17.01
C ASN A 49 -27.15 -9.56 16.41
N ARG A 50 -26.30 -8.70 15.84
CA ARG A 50 -24.96 -9.09 15.33
C ARG A 50 -24.02 -9.56 16.44
N ASN A 51 -24.15 -9.01 17.64
CA ASN A 51 -23.35 -9.40 18.81
C ASN A 51 -23.93 -10.60 19.56
N SER A 52 -25.06 -11.16 19.11
CA SER A 52 -25.64 -12.36 19.69
C SER A 52 -24.68 -13.55 19.62
N ASP A 53 -24.83 -14.47 20.57
CA ASP A 53 -24.03 -15.69 20.61
C ASP A 53 -24.22 -16.55 19.36
N LEU A 54 -25.42 -16.55 18.78
CA LEU A 54 -25.68 -17.28 17.54
C LEU A 54 -24.78 -16.80 16.40
N VAL A 55 -24.80 -15.49 16.09
CA VAL A 55 -23.99 -14.92 15.01
C VAL A 55 -22.50 -15.12 15.29
N ARG A 56 -22.08 -14.88 16.53
CA ARG A 56 -20.67 -15.04 16.95
C ARG A 56 -20.19 -16.49 16.80
N ASN A 57 -21.00 -17.46 17.23
CA ASN A 57 -20.68 -18.87 17.13
C ASN A 57 -20.68 -19.35 15.67
N THR A 58 -21.64 -18.89 14.86
CA THR A 58 -21.68 -19.22 13.42
C THR A 58 -20.46 -18.71 12.69
N VAL A 59 -20.08 -17.44 12.87
CA VAL A 59 -18.86 -16.88 12.27
C VAL A 59 -17.62 -17.63 12.76
N THR A 60 -17.56 -17.95 14.05
CA THR A 60 -16.43 -18.72 14.61
C THR A 60 -16.35 -20.12 14.01
N GLY A 61 -17.49 -20.80 13.85
CA GLY A 61 -17.59 -22.11 13.19
C GLY A 61 -17.14 -22.05 11.74
N CYS A 62 -17.61 -21.05 11.00
CA CYS A 62 -17.19 -20.80 9.61
C CYS A 62 -15.68 -20.59 9.50
N VAL A 63 -15.09 -19.77 10.38
CA VAL A 63 -13.63 -19.54 10.41
C VAL A 63 -12.86 -20.83 10.70
N LYS A 64 -13.34 -21.66 11.64
CA LYS A 64 -12.71 -22.94 11.98
C LYS A 64 -12.77 -23.91 10.79
N MET A 65 -13.91 -23.98 10.11
CA MET A 65 -14.09 -24.82 8.92
C MET A 65 -13.28 -24.32 7.72
N SER A 66 -13.10 -23.00 7.59
CA SER A 66 -12.35 -22.36 6.50
C SER A 66 -10.86 -22.16 6.81
N SER A 67 -10.29 -22.93 7.75
CA SER A 67 -8.91 -22.75 8.23
C SER A 67 -7.88 -23.18 7.17
N HIS A 68 -7.72 -22.35 6.15
CA HIS A 68 -6.52 -22.34 5.34
C HIS A 68 -5.40 -21.68 6.16
N THR A 69 -4.21 -22.27 6.13
CA THR A 69 -3.01 -21.64 6.69
C THR A 69 -2.83 -20.29 6.02
N VAL A 70 -3.03 -19.21 6.78
CA VAL A 70 -2.79 -17.85 6.28
C VAL A 70 -1.30 -17.74 6.00
N ASN A 71 -0.93 -17.95 4.74
CA ASN A 71 0.45 -17.89 4.30
C ASN A 71 0.83 -16.40 4.19
N ARG A 72 1.10 -15.78 5.35
CA ARG A 72 1.46 -14.36 5.44
C ARG A 72 2.73 -14.14 4.65
N LYS A 73 2.66 -13.24 3.67
CA LYS A 73 3.80 -12.81 2.88
C LYS A 73 4.81 -12.13 3.80
N ALA A 74 6.09 -12.46 3.64
CA ALA A 74 7.16 -11.90 4.45
C ALA A 74 7.23 -10.38 4.23
N PRO A 75 7.44 -9.58 5.29
CA PRO A 75 7.74 -8.16 5.14
C PRO A 75 9.06 -7.98 4.39
N LEU A 76 9.13 -6.97 3.52
CA LEU A 76 10.39 -6.58 2.91
C LEU A 76 11.30 -6.02 4.02
N SER A 77 12.58 -6.41 4.06
CA SER A 77 13.53 -5.91 5.07
C SER A 77 14.46 -4.81 4.52
N SER A 78 15.14 -4.09 5.41
CA SER A 78 16.21 -3.16 5.02
C SER A 78 17.41 -3.89 4.40
N ALA A 79 17.69 -5.12 4.82
CA ALA A 79 18.71 -5.98 4.20
C ALA A 79 18.35 -6.37 2.76
N ASP A 80 17.06 -6.59 2.48
CA ASP A 80 16.57 -6.82 1.12
C ASP A 80 16.77 -5.60 0.22
N LEU A 81 16.52 -4.39 0.75
CA LEU A 81 16.80 -3.14 0.03
C LEU A 81 18.29 -3.01 -0.29
N ALA A 82 19.17 -3.29 0.68
CA ALA A 82 20.62 -3.26 0.49
C ALA A 82 21.06 -4.22 -0.63
N ARG A 83 20.53 -5.44 -0.64
CA ARG A 83 20.78 -6.45 -1.69
C ARG A 83 20.30 -5.98 -3.07
N MET A 84 19.14 -5.32 -3.15
CA MET A 84 18.64 -4.76 -4.41
C MET A 84 19.51 -3.60 -4.89
N LEU A 85 19.97 -2.74 -3.97
CA LEU A 85 20.86 -1.64 -4.28
C LEU A 85 22.23 -2.14 -4.76
N GLU A 86 22.77 -3.20 -4.17
CA GLU A 86 24.00 -3.83 -4.64
C GLU A 86 23.85 -4.36 -6.08
N LYS A 87 22.73 -5.04 -6.36
CA LYS A 87 22.46 -5.64 -7.67
C LYS A 87 22.21 -4.60 -8.77
N TYR A 88 21.39 -3.59 -8.49
CA TYR A 88 20.88 -2.65 -9.51
C TYR A 88 21.47 -1.24 -9.40
N GLY A 89 22.07 -0.86 -8.27
CA GLY A 89 22.53 0.51 -8.02
C GLY A 89 23.71 0.95 -8.90
N ARG A 90 24.45 -0.01 -9.47
CA ARG A 90 25.50 0.25 -10.47
C ARG A 90 25.01 0.11 -11.91
N SER A 91 23.75 -0.26 -12.11
CA SER A 91 23.16 -0.37 -13.45
C SER A 91 23.00 1.02 -14.06
N HIS A 92 23.33 1.14 -15.35
CA HIS A 92 23.02 2.34 -16.15
C HIS A 92 21.61 2.26 -16.78
N SER A 93 20.84 1.21 -16.47
CA SER A 93 19.46 1.06 -16.94
C SER A 93 18.53 2.03 -16.21
N HIS A 94 17.79 2.82 -16.98
CA HIS A 94 16.74 3.69 -16.47
C HIS A 94 15.64 2.90 -15.74
N ASP A 95 15.22 1.76 -16.29
CA ASP A 95 14.15 0.94 -15.70
C ASP A 95 14.59 0.27 -14.39
N ASP A 96 15.87 -0.07 -14.24
CA ASP A 96 16.41 -0.58 -12.97
C ASP A 96 16.46 0.52 -11.89
N ALA A 97 16.89 1.72 -12.27
CA ALA A 97 16.89 2.86 -11.37
C ALA A 97 15.46 3.27 -10.96
N LEU A 98 14.50 3.20 -11.90
CA LEU A 98 13.08 3.40 -11.62
C LEU A 98 12.55 2.35 -10.64
N PHE A 99 12.89 1.08 -10.84
CA PHE A 99 12.50 0.00 -9.93
C PHE A 99 13.01 0.27 -8.52
N LEU A 100 14.30 0.59 -8.37
CA LEU A 100 14.89 0.94 -7.08
C LEU A 100 14.21 2.17 -6.46
N ALA A 101 13.98 3.22 -7.23
CA ALA A 101 13.32 4.43 -6.77
C ALA A 101 11.94 4.15 -6.16
N ILE A 102 11.10 3.38 -6.87
CA ILE A 102 9.76 2.99 -6.39
C ILE A 102 9.87 2.10 -5.15
N LEU A 103 10.79 1.14 -5.13
CA LEU A 103 10.96 0.21 -4.02
C LEU A 103 11.37 0.95 -2.74
N PHE A 104 12.37 1.82 -2.83
CA PHE A 104 12.93 2.57 -1.70
C PHE A 104 11.98 3.64 -1.19
N VAL A 105 11.35 4.43 -2.08
CA VAL A 105 10.33 5.41 -1.69
C VAL A 105 9.14 4.70 -1.06
N GLY A 106 8.65 3.62 -1.68
CA GLY A 106 7.52 2.88 -1.16
C GLY A 106 7.78 2.33 0.24
N PHE A 107 8.98 1.81 0.49
CA PHE A 107 9.39 1.34 1.80
C PHE A 107 9.49 2.49 2.81
N SER A 108 10.20 3.57 2.45
CA SER A 108 10.51 4.67 3.38
C SER A 108 9.29 5.51 3.73
N ALA A 109 8.35 5.68 2.78
CA ALA A 109 7.12 6.43 2.95
C ALA A 109 5.91 5.57 3.34
N LEU A 110 6.10 4.28 3.60
CA LEU A 110 5.02 3.33 3.91
C LEU A 110 3.92 3.28 2.82
N MET A 111 4.28 3.52 1.57
CA MET A 111 3.28 3.62 0.50
C MET A 111 2.85 2.25 -0.02
N ARG A 112 1.57 2.17 -0.41
CA ARG A 112 1.07 1.00 -1.11
C ARG A 112 1.59 1.01 -2.53
N LEU A 113 1.90 -0.17 -3.07
CA LEU A 113 2.35 -0.26 -4.47
C LEU A 113 1.35 0.39 -5.45
N GLY A 114 0.04 0.23 -5.22
CA GLY A 114 -0.99 0.83 -6.08
C GLY A 114 -1.04 2.36 -6.08
N GLU A 115 -0.32 3.03 -5.18
CA GLU A 115 -0.17 4.49 -5.15
C GLU A 115 1.06 4.95 -5.99
N LEU A 116 1.99 4.04 -6.29
CA LEU A 116 3.26 4.33 -6.96
C LEU A 116 3.28 3.88 -8.43
N VAL A 117 2.47 2.89 -8.78
CA VAL A 117 2.47 2.27 -10.12
C VAL A 117 1.08 2.29 -10.73
N TRP A 118 1.05 2.17 -12.04
CA TRP A 118 -0.16 2.18 -12.84
C TRP A 118 -0.92 0.84 -12.74
N PRO A 119 -2.26 0.84 -12.66
CA PRO A 119 -3.03 -0.39 -12.72
C PRO A 119 -2.80 -1.18 -14.01
N ASP A 120 -2.89 -2.51 -13.93
CA ASP A 120 -2.80 -3.35 -15.14
C ASP A 120 -4.07 -3.25 -15.99
N SER A 121 -5.24 -3.02 -15.36
CA SER A 121 -6.52 -2.85 -16.05
C SER A 121 -6.66 -1.44 -16.62
N GLU A 122 -6.81 -1.34 -17.94
CA GLU A 122 -6.90 -0.06 -18.67
C GLU A 122 -8.09 0.80 -18.25
N ALA A 123 -9.20 0.19 -17.86
CA ALA A 123 -10.38 0.89 -17.37
C ALA A 123 -10.13 1.66 -16.04
N LEU A 124 -9.07 1.32 -15.31
CA LEU A 124 -8.72 1.95 -14.03
C LEU A 124 -7.59 2.98 -14.16
N CYS A 125 -7.05 3.13 -15.36
CA CYS A 125 -5.91 3.96 -15.69
C CYS A 125 -6.29 5.44 -15.80
N GLU A 126 -5.81 6.26 -14.88
CA GLU A 126 -6.08 7.70 -14.88
C GLU A 126 -4.81 8.48 -14.55
N TYR A 127 -4.36 9.38 -15.45
CA TYR A 127 -3.18 10.22 -15.24
C TYR A 127 -3.30 11.13 -14.02
N ARG A 128 -4.53 11.51 -13.65
CA ARG A 128 -4.77 12.29 -12.43
C ARG A 128 -4.39 11.54 -11.16
N LYS A 129 -4.25 10.22 -11.20
CA LYS A 129 -3.81 9.38 -10.07
C LYS A 129 -2.30 9.16 -10.05
N CYS A 130 -1.57 9.67 -11.04
CA CYS A 130 -0.12 9.64 -11.03
C CYS A 130 0.46 10.77 -10.18
N ILE A 131 1.53 10.45 -9.45
CA ILE A 131 2.33 11.45 -8.74
C ILE A 131 2.94 12.39 -9.78
N SER A 132 2.67 13.69 -9.64
CA SER A 132 3.20 14.71 -10.54
C SER A 132 4.69 14.95 -10.28
N PHE A 133 5.49 14.98 -11.33
CA PHE A 133 6.90 15.38 -11.27
C PHE A 133 7.07 16.80 -10.74
N SER A 134 6.15 17.71 -11.11
CA SER A 134 6.20 19.12 -10.64
C SER A 134 5.93 19.28 -9.15
N SER A 135 5.37 18.26 -8.48
CA SER A 135 5.15 18.29 -7.03
C SER A 135 6.40 17.88 -6.23
N LEU A 136 7.43 17.35 -6.90
CA LEU A 136 8.65 16.90 -6.25
C LEU A 136 9.45 18.09 -5.72
N ALA A 137 9.76 18.09 -4.43
CA ALA A 137 10.57 19.11 -3.79
C ALA A 137 11.59 18.49 -2.82
N TRP A 138 12.81 19.01 -2.87
CA TRP A 138 13.87 18.71 -1.90
C TRP A 138 13.89 19.81 -0.84
N ARG A 139 14.00 19.43 0.42
CA ARG A 139 14.01 20.33 1.58
C ARG A 139 15.10 19.91 2.55
N SER A 140 15.57 20.86 3.35
CA SER A 140 16.33 20.57 4.56
C SER A 140 15.47 21.02 5.74
N ALA A 141 15.10 20.10 6.62
CA ALA A 141 14.37 20.43 7.83
C ALA A 141 15.37 20.76 8.93
N ALA A 142 15.12 21.84 9.69
CA ALA A 142 15.93 22.17 10.85
C ALA A 142 15.86 21.02 11.86
N ASP A 143 17.01 20.44 12.17
CA ASP A 143 17.16 19.53 13.30
C ASP A 143 17.32 20.39 14.57
N PRO A 144 16.61 20.10 15.68
CA PRO A 144 16.90 20.73 16.96
C PRO A 144 18.38 20.67 17.38
N ASP A 145 19.16 19.71 16.86
CA ASP A 145 20.59 19.54 17.17
C ASP A 145 21.57 20.17 16.14
N GLY A 146 21.07 20.96 15.17
CA GLY A 146 21.88 21.91 14.39
C GLY A 146 22.30 21.49 12.98
N ASP A 147 22.23 20.21 12.62
CA ASP A 147 22.47 19.74 11.25
C ASP A 147 21.15 19.40 10.55
N GLY A 148 20.69 20.24 9.62
CA GLY A 148 19.41 20.03 8.96
C GLY A 148 19.32 18.69 8.22
N VAL A 149 18.24 17.94 8.46
CA VAL A 149 18.02 16.64 7.82
C VAL A 149 17.41 16.83 6.45
N GLU A 150 18.08 16.28 5.42
CA GLU A 150 17.57 16.34 4.05
C GLU A 150 16.29 15.50 3.90
N GLN A 151 15.34 16.04 3.15
CA GLN A 151 14.04 15.45 2.90
C GLN A 151 13.66 15.58 1.42
N LEU A 152 13.00 14.54 0.92
CA LEU A 152 12.30 14.56 -0.35
C LEU A 152 10.80 14.60 -0.08
N SER A 153 10.05 15.40 -0.83
CA SER A 153 8.59 15.46 -0.72
C SER A 153 7.92 15.48 -2.07
N PHE A 154 6.70 14.97 -2.14
CA PHE A 154 5.82 15.03 -3.32
C PHE A 154 4.35 14.92 -2.92
N THR A 155 3.45 15.30 -3.81
CA THR A 155 2.00 15.23 -3.55
C THR A 155 1.41 13.96 -4.16
N LEU A 156 0.79 13.15 -3.30
CA LEU A 156 -0.09 12.06 -3.71
C LEU A 156 -1.42 12.64 -4.18
N PRO A 157 -1.89 12.30 -5.39
CA PRO A 157 -3.19 12.75 -5.87
C PRO A 157 -4.34 12.22 -5.00
N GLY A 158 -5.40 13.01 -4.86
CA GLY A 158 -6.55 12.71 -4.01
C GLY A 158 -7.19 11.35 -4.33
N HIS A 159 -7.61 10.64 -3.28
CA HIS A 159 -8.32 9.35 -3.36
C HIS A 159 -9.81 9.51 -3.04
N LYS A 160 -10.61 8.48 -3.36
CA LYS A 160 -12.08 8.46 -3.19
C LYS A 160 -12.60 8.74 -1.76
N GLY A 161 -11.74 8.76 -0.75
CA GLY A 161 -12.10 9.08 0.65
C GLY A 161 -11.84 10.53 1.05
N ASN A 162 -11.25 11.37 0.20
CA ASN A 162 -11.12 12.80 0.47
C ASN A 162 -12.20 13.59 -0.28
N ARG A 163 -13.13 14.20 0.47
CA ARG A 163 -14.27 14.98 -0.04
C ARG A 163 -13.85 16.15 -0.94
N PHE A 164 -12.64 16.68 -0.78
CA PHE A 164 -12.13 17.82 -1.54
C PHE A 164 -11.05 17.47 -2.55
N PHE A 165 -10.66 16.19 -2.67
CA PHE A 165 -9.53 15.74 -3.50
C PHE A 165 -8.18 16.41 -3.17
N ASP A 166 -8.06 17.10 -2.03
CA ASP A 166 -6.79 17.64 -1.57
C ASP A 166 -5.77 16.50 -1.45
N GLY A 167 -4.70 16.60 -2.22
CA GLY A 167 -3.63 15.61 -2.22
C GLY A 167 -2.96 15.52 -0.84
N GLN A 168 -2.34 14.38 -0.56
CA GLN A 168 -1.53 14.23 0.65
C GLN A 168 -0.07 14.52 0.31
N THR A 169 0.62 15.29 1.15
CA THR A 169 2.07 15.48 0.98
C THR A 169 2.78 14.30 1.63
N VAL A 170 3.54 13.55 0.83
CA VAL A 170 4.43 12.51 1.31
C VAL A 170 5.80 13.14 1.54
N VAL A 171 6.42 12.81 2.69
CA VAL A 171 7.77 13.24 3.03
C VAL A 171 8.62 12.00 3.29
N VAL A 172 9.80 11.95 2.68
CA VAL A 172 10.81 10.92 2.86
C VAL A 172 12.06 11.57 3.41
N THR A 173 12.41 11.22 4.64
CA THR A 173 13.56 11.78 5.35
C THR A 173 14.82 10.96 5.06
N ALA A 174 15.97 11.63 4.99
CA ALA A 174 17.28 11.00 4.91
C ALA A 174 17.47 9.98 6.04
N ARG A 175 18.20 8.91 5.73
CA ARG A 175 18.54 7.84 6.67
C ARG A 175 20.04 7.58 6.63
N SER A 176 20.59 7.14 7.75
CA SER A 176 22.00 6.77 7.87
C SER A 176 22.30 5.34 7.38
N ASP A 177 21.27 4.57 7.00
CA ASP A 177 21.40 3.17 6.62
C ASP A 177 21.21 2.92 5.12
N ALA A 178 21.38 1.66 4.72
CA ALA A 178 21.23 1.20 3.34
C ALA A 178 19.79 1.30 2.79
N ALA A 179 18.80 1.65 3.62
CA ALA A 179 17.42 1.88 3.20
C ALA A 179 17.15 3.36 2.85
N ASN A 180 18.18 4.21 2.84
CA ASN A 180 18.04 5.62 2.45
C ASN A 180 17.60 5.75 0.97
N ALA A 181 16.38 6.26 0.76
CA ALA A 181 15.81 6.45 -0.57
C ALA A 181 16.38 7.65 -1.34
N LEU A 182 16.99 8.63 -0.67
CA LEU A 182 17.37 9.90 -1.29
C LEU A 182 18.47 9.72 -2.37
N PRO A 183 19.59 9.00 -2.12
CA PRO A 183 20.59 8.75 -3.15
C PRO A 183 20.04 7.97 -4.34
N VAL A 184 19.13 7.04 -4.09
CA VAL A 184 18.45 6.24 -5.11
C VAL A 184 17.57 7.12 -5.99
N MET A 185 16.78 8.01 -5.37
CA MET A 185 15.95 8.97 -6.09
C MET A 185 16.79 9.93 -6.94
N ARG A 186 17.90 10.45 -6.43
CA ARG A 186 18.81 11.30 -7.23
C ARG A 186 19.35 10.56 -8.46
N SER A 187 19.72 9.29 -8.29
CA SER A 187 20.24 8.45 -9.37
C SER A 187 19.20 8.24 -10.47
N TYR A 188 17.96 7.91 -10.08
CA TYR A 188 16.84 7.81 -11.01
C TYR A 188 16.55 9.14 -11.73
N LEU A 189 16.50 10.26 -11.01
CA LEU A 189 16.22 11.57 -11.59
C LEU A 189 17.29 12.02 -12.59
N LYS A 190 18.56 11.69 -12.33
CA LYS A 190 19.66 11.95 -13.26
C LYS A 190 19.46 11.21 -14.59
N LEU A 191 19.10 9.92 -14.54
CA LEU A 191 18.80 9.13 -15.74
C LEU A 191 17.55 9.66 -16.46
N ARG A 192 16.49 9.96 -15.69
CA ARG A 192 15.26 10.58 -16.21
C ARG A 192 15.50 11.89 -16.94
N GLN A 193 16.39 12.73 -16.43
CA GLN A 193 16.75 14.00 -17.06
C GLN A 193 17.59 13.77 -18.33
N SER A 194 18.41 12.72 -18.39
CA SER A 194 19.21 12.40 -19.57
C SER A 194 18.39 11.83 -20.74
N ASN A 195 17.26 11.18 -20.46
CA ASN A 195 16.43 10.51 -21.47
C ASN A 195 15.35 11.46 -22.06
N PRO A 196 15.33 11.69 -23.39
CA PRO A 196 14.35 12.56 -24.05
C PRO A 196 12.89 12.15 -23.85
N ALA A 197 12.59 10.85 -23.77
CA ALA A 197 11.23 10.34 -23.58
C ALA A 197 10.68 10.63 -22.19
N THR A 198 11.56 10.82 -21.20
CA THR A 198 11.17 10.96 -19.79
C THR A 198 11.39 12.36 -19.23
N ARG A 199 12.33 13.14 -19.78
CA ARG A 199 12.75 14.45 -19.24
C ARG A 199 11.57 15.38 -18.99
N LEU A 200 10.66 15.50 -19.96
CA LEU A 200 9.52 16.41 -19.91
C LEU A 200 8.20 15.72 -19.53
N HIS A 201 8.24 14.44 -19.15
CA HIS A 201 7.02 13.72 -18.82
C HIS A 201 6.38 14.29 -17.53
N PRO A 202 5.04 14.42 -17.44
CA PRO A 202 4.40 15.01 -16.25
C PRO A 202 4.42 14.08 -15.03
N ALA A 203 4.35 12.76 -15.22
CA ALA A 203 4.45 11.80 -14.12
C ALA A 203 5.89 11.68 -13.58
N LEU A 204 6.01 11.55 -12.24
CA LEU A 204 7.29 11.38 -11.54
C LEU A 204 7.96 10.06 -11.91
N PHE A 205 7.24 8.95 -11.78
CA PHE A 205 7.73 7.60 -12.05
C PHE A 205 7.37 7.19 -13.48
N VAL A 206 8.38 7.07 -14.34
CA VAL A 206 8.23 6.80 -15.77
C VAL A 206 9.33 5.87 -16.24
N ARG A 207 8.99 4.93 -17.12
CA ARG A 207 9.91 3.97 -17.74
C ARG A 207 10.71 4.63 -18.86
N ALA A 208 11.76 3.94 -19.30
CA ALA A 208 12.67 4.44 -20.32
C ALA A 208 11.97 4.78 -21.65
N ASP A 209 10.85 4.10 -21.95
CA ASP A 209 10.00 4.31 -23.13
C ASP A 209 8.97 5.44 -22.96
N GLY A 210 8.96 6.13 -21.81
CA GLY A 210 7.99 7.18 -21.48
C GLY A 210 6.66 6.68 -20.93
N SER A 211 6.44 5.36 -20.85
CA SER A 211 5.23 4.79 -20.23
C SER A 211 5.30 4.86 -18.70
N VAL A 212 4.14 4.94 -18.04
CA VAL A 212 4.09 4.79 -16.57
C VAL A 212 4.23 3.30 -16.22
N PRO A 213 5.08 2.91 -15.25
CA PRO A 213 5.28 1.52 -14.90
C PRO A 213 3.97 0.88 -14.43
N ARG A 214 3.58 -0.21 -15.10
CA ARG A 214 2.43 -1.01 -14.68
C ARG A 214 2.75 -1.85 -13.46
N ARG A 215 1.71 -2.23 -12.72
CA ARG A 215 1.85 -3.09 -11.54
C ARG A 215 2.53 -4.42 -11.90
N THR A 216 2.17 -5.05 -13.01
CA THR A 216 2.80 -6.30 -13.46
C THR A 216 4.29 -6.12 -13.76
N TRP A 217 4.69 -4.99 -14.35
CA TRP A 217 6.11 -4.67 -14.57
C TRP A 217 6.90 -4.67 -13.26
N PHE A 218 6.39 -3.99 -12.23
CA PHE A 218 7.05 -3.94 -10.92
C PHE A 218 7.07 -5.31 -10.22
N ILE A 219 5.97 -6.06 -10.29
CA ILE A 219 5.90 -7.40 -9.69
C ILE A 219 6.86 -8.37 -10.36
N ASN A 220 7.13 -8.23 -11.66
CA ASN A 220 8.11 -9.07 -12.34
C ASN A 220 9.52 -8.84 -11.80
N TYR A 221 9.89 -7.60 -11.49
CA TYR A 221 11.14 -7.32 -10.77
C TYR A 221 11.16 -7.99 -9.39
N LEU A 222 10.08 -7.94 -8.61
CA LEU A 222 10.04 -8.63 -7.32
C LEU A 222 10.21 -10.15 -7.47
N LYS A 223 9.46 -10.78 -8.39
CA LYS A 223 9.54 -12.23 -8.62
C LYS A 223 10.92 -12.69 -9.10
N ALA A 224 11.64 -11.85 -9.83
CA ALA A 224 12.99 -12.16 -10.30
C ALA A 224 14.05 -12.09 -9.18
N ASN A 225 13.72 -11.52 -8.02
CA ASN A 225 14.68 -11.19 -6.96
C ASN A 225 14.34 -11.80 -5.60
N PHE A 226 13.09 -12.21 -5.39
CA PHE A 226 12.59 -12.73 -4.14
C PHE A 226 11.85 -14.05 -4.37
N ALA A 227 11.79 -14.88 -3.33
CA ALA A 227 10.90 -16.03 -3.35
C ALA A 227 9.43 -15.57 -3.40
N ASN A 228 8.51 -16.52 -3.56
CA ASN A 228 7.08 -16.23 -3.73
C ASN A 228 6.42 -15.54 -2.52
N ASP A 229 7.17 -15.30 -1.44
CA ASP A 229 6.78 -14.72 -0.17
C ASP A 229 6.82 -13.18 -0.14
N ILE A 230 7.52 -12.49 -1.06
CA ILE A 230 7.51 -11.02 -1.17
C ILE A 230 6.67 -10.55 -2.35
N ARG A 231 5.74 -9.61 -2.10
CA ARG A 231 4.86 -9.01 -3.13
C ARG A 231 4.65 -7.52 -2.89
N GLY A 232 3.84 -6.87 -3.71
CA GLY A 232 3.59 -5.42 -3.60
C GLY A 232 3.09 -4.94 -2.22
N HIS A 233 2.39 -5.80 -1.45
CA HIS A 233 1.98 -5.46 -0.08
C HIS A 233 3.16 -5.50 0.92
N SER A 234 4.19 -6.29 0.63
CA SER A 234 5.38 -6.43 1.48
C SER A 234 6.18 -5.14 1.61
N ILE A 235 6.01 -4.18 0.69
CA ILE A 235 6.71 -2.89 0.72
C ILE A 235 6.24 -2.05 1.92
N ARG A 236 4.93 -1.73 1.98
CA ARG A 236 4.36 -0.96 3.10
C ARG A 236 4.52 -1.70 4.42
N SER A 237 4.21 -3.00 4.46
CA SER A 237 4.33 -3.76 5.71
C SER A 237 5.78 -3.91 6.16
N GLY A 238 6.72 -3.99 5.22
CA GLY A 238 8.16 -3.99 5.47
C GLY A 238 8.64 -2.70 6.11
N GLY A 239 8.32 -1.55 5.51
CA GLY A 239 8.65 -0.25 6.08
C GLY A 239 8.05 -0.05 7.48
N ALA A 240 6.79 -0.45 7.67
CA ALA A 240 6.12 -0.33 8.96
C ALA A 240 6.80 -1.20 10.03
N THR A 241 7.21 -2.42 9.65
CA THR A 241 7.93 -3.33 10.55
C THR A 241 9.32 -2.80 10.88
N ASP A 242 10.04 -2.20 9.91
CA ASP A 242 11.35 -1.57 10.16
C ASP A 242 11.25 -0.38 11.12
N LEU A 243 10.21 0.45 11.02
CA LEU A 243 9.97 1.54 11.97
C LEU A 243 9.64 1.02 13.37
N ALA A 244 8.80 -0.02 13.47
CA ALA A 244 8.47 -0.65 14.75
C ALA A 244 9.71 -1.26 15.42
N ILE A 245 10.58 -1.93 14.65
CA ILE A 245 11.86 -2.48 15.15
C ILE A 245 12.78 -1.36 15.68
N ARG A 246 12.71 -0.15 15.11
CA ARG A 246 13.46 1.04 15.56
C ARG A 246 12.82 1.75 16.76
N GLY A 247 11.72 1.24 17.29
CA GLY A 247 11.03 1.82 18.43
C GLY A 247 10.16 3.04 18.10
N VAL A 248 9.80 3.24 16.83
CA VAL A 248 8.82 4.27 16.47
C VAL A 248 7.45 3.85 16.98
N PRO A 249 6.72 4.70 17.72
CA PRO A 249 5.40 4.36 18.25
C PRO A 249 4.37 4.03 17.16
N ASP A 250 3.53 3.02 17.40
CA ASP A 250 2.52 2.55 16.43
C ASP A 250 1.55 3.64 15.98
N ASN A 251 1.22 4.61 16.85
CA ASN A 251 0.35 5.74 16.51
C ASN A 251 0.96 6.70 15.47
N VAL A 252 2.27 6.61 15.21
CA VAL A 252 2.99 7.37 14.18
C VAL A 252 3.11 6.57 12.86
N ILE A 253 3.01 5.24 12.92
CA ILE A 253 3.21 4.32 11.77
C ILE A 253 1.91 4.12 10.96
N GLN A 254 0.73 4.30 11.57
CA GLN A 254 -0.57 3.94 10.97
C GLN A 254 -1.01 4.83 9.80
#